data_AF-A0A820RRY9-F1
#
_entry.id   AF-A0A820RRY9-F1
#
_cell.length_a   1.000
_cell.length_b   1.000
_cell.length_c   1.000
_cell.angle_alpha   90.00
_cell.angle_beta   90.00
_cell.angle_gamma   90.00
#
_symmetry.space_group_name_H-M   'P 1'
#
loop_
_entity.id
_entity.type
_entity.pdbx_description
1 polymer ?
#
loop_
_entity_poly.entity_id
_entity_poly.type
_entity_poly.pdbx_seq_one_letter_code
_entity_poly.pdbx_strand_id
1 'polypeptide(L)' 'MEHLSIKINDLPDEILILILKKLYNADVLYSLTGVNKRFNTIAHNLTFASQLTLFCEFDNVISRLPDPMLDRICSQ' A
#
# COMPACT_ATOMS: atom_id res chain seq x y z
N MET A 1 -25.04 -8.18 21.64
CA MET A 1 -24.37 -8.43 20.34
C MET A 1 -22.89 -8.29 20.59
N GLU A 2 -22.14 -9.38 20.54
CA GLU A 2 -20.69 -9.31 20.60
C GLU A 2 -20.19 -8.67 19.30
N HIS A 3 -19.51 -7.53 19.40
CA HIS A 3 -18.83 -6.95 18.26
C HIS A 3 -17.70 -7.89 17.85
N LEU A 4 -17.89 -8.62 16.75
CA LEU A 4 -16.82 -9.34 16.08
C LEU A 4 -15.83 -8.29 15.54
N SER A 5 -14.80 -8.01 16.33
CA SER A 5 -13.66 -7.20 15.90
C SER A 5 -12.80 -8.05 14.97
N ILE A 6 -13.10 -7.97 13.67
CA ILE A 6 -12.25 -8.56 12.63
C ILE A 6 -11.00 -7.70 12.55
N LYS A 7 -9.82 -8.26 12.86
CA LYS A 7 -8.57 -7.53 12.71
C LYS A 7 -8.15 -7.59 11.25
N ILE A 8 -7.42 -6.57 10.80
CA ILE A 8 -6.89 -6.52 9.43
C ILE A 8 -6.02 -7.73 9.07
N ASN A 9 -5.33 -8.31 10.07
CA ASN A 9 -4.52 -9.52 9.90
C ASN A 9 -5.36 -10.79 9.71
N ASP A 10 -6.63 -10.79 10.08
CA ASP A 10 -7.53 -11.94 9.94
C ASP A 10 -8.18 -11.98 8.55
N LEU A 11 -8.05 -10.91 7.77
CA LEU A 11 -8.56 -10.83 6.41
C LEU A 11 -7.70 -11.67 5.45
N PRO A 12 -8.28 -12.29 4.42
CA PRO A 12 -7.54 -12.88 3.30
C PRO A 12 -6.74 -11.84 2.50
N ASP A 13 -5.69 -12.27 1.81
CA ASP A 13 -4.81 -11.37 1.02
C ASP A 13 -5.59 -10.62 -0.06
N GLU A 14 -6.57 -11.27 -0.70
CA GLU A 14 -7.38 -10.69 -1.76
C GLU A 14 -8.23 -9.51 -1.25
N ILE A 15 -8.81 -9.65 -0.05
CA ILE A 15 -9.59 -8.60 0.60
C ILE A 15 -8.69 -7.46 1.04
N LEU A 16 -7.52 -7.79 1.57
CA LEU A 16 -6.48 -6.82 1.93
C LEU A 16 -6.07 -5.98 0.73
N ILE A 17 -5.74 -6.62 -0.40
CA ILE A 17 -5.37 -5.94 -1.64
C ILE A 17 -6.51 -5.03 -2.12
N LEU A 18 -7.77 -5.48 -2.05
CA LEU A 18 -8.94 -4.66 -2.41
C LEU A 18 -9.09 -3.41 -1.54
N ILE A 19 -8.81 -3.51 -0.25
CA ILE A 19 -8.85 -2.36 0.68
C ILE A 19 -7.69 -1.41 0.38
N LEU A 20 -6.46 -1.95 0.25
CA LEU A 20 -5.25 -1.17 0.02
C LEU A 20 -5.30 -0.39 -1.30
N LYS A 21 -5.95 -0.95 -2.34
CA LYS A 21 -6.21 -0.26 -3.61
C LYS A 21 -7.11 0.98 -3.50
N LYS A 22 -7.88 1.11 -2.43
CA LYS A 22 -8.74 2.29 -2.20
C LYS A 22 -8.00 3.42 -1.47
N LEU A 23 -6.81 3.15 -0.98
CA LEU A 23 -5.99 4.09 -0.22
C LEU A 23 -4.93 4.69 -1.14
N TYR A 24 -4.33 5.78 -0.68
CA TYR A 24 -3.28 6.44 -1.43
C TYR A 24 -2.03 5.57 -1.53
N ASN A 25 -1.54 5.33 -2.74
CA ASN A 25 -0.50 4.33 -2.97
C ASN A 25 0.82 4.65 -2.25
N ALA A 26 1.16 5.95 -2.15
CA ALA A 26 2.32 6.42 -1.40
C ALA A 26 2.19 6.10 0.11
N ASP A 27 1.01 6.33 0.70
CA ASP A 27 0.76 6.08 2.11
C ASP A 27 0.70 4.59 2.43
N VAL A 28 0.14 3.80 1.50
CA VAL A 28 0.06 2.35 1.61
C VAL A 28 1.43 1.72 1.60
N LEU A 29 2.29 2.10 0.65
CA LEU A 29 3.66 1.58 0.62
C LEU A 29 4.44 1.96 1.88
N TYR A 30 4.33 3.21 2.34
CA TYR A 30 4.97 3.65 3.59
C TYR A 30 4.48 2.86 4.82
N SER A 31 3.18 2.62 4.88
CA SER A 31 2.53 2.03 6.06
C SER A 31 2.64 0.52 6.10
N LEU A 32 2.89 -0.16 4.98
CA LEU A 32 3.00 -1.62 4.94
C LEU A 32 4.44 -2.11 5.10
N THR A 33 5.42 -1.35 4.59
CA THR A 33 6.83 -1.73 4.67
C THR A 33 7.33 -1.71 6.12
N GLY A 34 7.83 -2.85 6.58
CA GLY A 34 8.40 -3.01 7.93
C GLY A 34 7.39 -3.38 9.01
N VAL A 35 6.08 -3.44 8.71
CA VAL A 35 5.07 -3.82 9.70
C VAL A 35 5.14 -5.30 10.04
N ASN A 36 5.12 -6.17 9.02
CA ASN A 36 5.35 -7.60 9.19
C ASN A 36 5.71 -8.25 7.85
N LYS A 37 6.10 -9.53 7.92
CA LYS A 37 6.50 -10.31 6.73
C LYS A 37 5.41 -10.36 5.65
N ARG A 38 4.14 -10.52 6.04
CA ARG A 38 3.01 -10.63 5.12
C ARG A 38 2.76 -9.34 4.35
N PHE A 39 2.71 -8.20 5.05
CA PHE A 39 2.55 -6.90 4.43
C PHE A 39 3.75 -6.49 3.59
N ASN A 40 4.97 -6.88 3.99
CA ASN A 40 6.13 -6.75 3.11
C ASN A 40 5.94 -7.55 1.82
N THR A 41 5.51 -8.81 1.89
CA THR A 41 5.24 -9.62 0.69
C THR A 41 4.17 -8.99 -0.20
N ILE A 42 3.10 -8.44 0.37
CA ILE A 42 2.06 -7.75 -0.39
C ILE A 42 2.61 -6.47 -1.05
N ALA A 43 3.36 -5.65 -0.32
CA ALA A 43 3.93 -4.41 -0.83
C ALA A 43 4.93 -4.65 -1.98
N HIS A 44 5.67 -5.76 -1.97
CA HIS A 44 6.62 -6.14 -3.02
C HIS A 44 6.02 -7.06 -4.08
N ASN A 45 4.72 -7.38 -4.01
CA ASN A 45 4.06 -8.17 -5.03
C ASN A 45 3.96 -7.35 -6.32
N LEU A 46 4.54 -7.85 -7.42
CA LEU A 46 4.55 -7.18 -8.72
C LEU A 46 3.15 -6.85 -9.26
N THR A 47 2.18 -7.74 -9.06
CA THR A 47 0.78 -7.51 -9.47
C THR A 47 0.14 -6.39 -8.66
N PHE A 48 0.46 -6.29 -7.36
CA PHE A 48 0.03 -5.17 -6.52
C PHE A 48 0.74 -3.88 -6.93
N ALA A 49 2.07 -3.89 -6.99
CA ALA A 49 2.90 -2.74 -7.29
C ALA A 49 2.63 -2.14 -8.68
N SER A 50 2.40 -2.97 -9.71
CA SER A 50 2.05 -2.51 -11.07
C SER A 50 0.70 -1.80 -11.16
N GLN A 51 -0.16 -1.98 -10.17
CA GLN A 51 -1.48 -1.33 -10.09
C GLN A 51 -1.46 -0.08 -9.21
N LEU A 52 -0.32 0.25 -8.61
CA LEU A 52 -0.16 1.45 -7.80
C LEU A 52 0.03 2.67 -8.72
N THR A 53 -0.83 3.64 -8.53
CA THR A 53 -0.76 4.96 -9.12
C THR A 53 0.27 5.82 -8.36
N LEU A 54 1.40 6.13 -9.00
CA LEU A 54 2.54 6.85 -8.39
C LEU A 54 2.44 8.39 -8.51
N PHE A 55 1.24 8.94 -8.62
CA PHE A 55 1.05 10.37 -8.60
C PHE A 55 0.12 10.77 -7.48
N CYS A 56 0.40 11.94 -6.92
CA CYS A 56 -0.41 12.52 -5.88
C CYS A 56 -1.24 13.67 -6.47
N GLU A 57 -2.57 13.52 -6.51
CA GLU A 57 -3.48 14.60 -6.89
C GLU A 57 -4.04 15.26 -5.63
N PHE A 58 -3.54 16.45 -5.33
CA PHE A 58 -4.04 17.31 -4.25
C PHE A 58 -4.41 18.66 -4.88
N ASP A 59 -5.64 19.13 -4.68
CA ASP A 59 -6.14 20.39 -5.24
C ASP A 59 -5.90 20.57 -6.76
N ASN A 60 -6.19 19.54 -7.57
CA ASN A 60 -5.95 19.48 -9.03
C ASN A 60 -4.48 19.65 -9.45
N VAL A 61 -3.53 19.53 -8.52
CA VAL A 61 -2.10 19.54 -8.82
C VAL A 61 -1.59 18.10 -8.77
N ILE A 62 -1.12 17.62 -9.93
CA ILE A 62 -0.44 16.32 -10.04
C ILE A 62 1.00 16.50 -9.60
N SER A 63 1.31 16.05 -8.39
CA SER A 63 2.68 16.01 -7.86
C SER A 63 3.28 14.61 -8.02
N ARG A 64 4.57 14.56 -8.40
CA ARG A 64 5.33 13.30 -8.48
C ARG A 64 5.59 12.79 -7.07
N LEU A 65 5.69 11.47 -6.91
CA LEU A 65 6.19 10.91 -5.66
C LEU A 65 7.59 11.50 -5.34
N PRO A 66 7.87 11.85 -4.07
CA PRO A 66 9.18 12.34 -3.66
C PRO A 66 10.31 11.37 -4.02
N ASP A 67 11.44 11.87 -4.50
CA ASP A 67 12.61 11.06 -4.93
C ASP A 67 13.09 10.03 -3.89
N PRO A 68 13.15 10.33 -2.57
CA PRO A 68 13.52 9.33 -1.57
C PRO A 68 12.59 8.12 -1.51
N MET A 69 11.36 8.25 -2.03
CA MET A 69 10.39 7.16 -2.11
C MET A 69 10.62 6.27 -3.32
N LEU A 70 11.01 6.86 -4.46
CA LEU A 70 11.40 6.10 -5.65
C LEU A 70 12.69 5.32 -5.37
N ASP A 71 13.64 5.94 -4.68
CA ASP A 71 14.92 5.30 -4.34
C ASP A 71 14.74 4.03 -3.50
N ARG A 72 13.82 4.01 -2.53
CA ARG A 72 13.58 2.80 -1.70
C ARG A 72 12.98 1.64 -2.48
N ILE A 73 12.23 1.91 -3.54
CA ILE A 73 11.64 0.89 -4.42
C ILE A 73 12.66 0.40 -5.44
N CYS A 74 13.50 1.30 -5.96
CA CYS A 74 14.50 1.00 -7.00
C CYS A 74 15.83 0.45 -6.46
N SER A 75 16.09 0.56 -5.15
CA SER A 75 17.36 0.12 -4.53
C SER A 75 17.37 -1.34 -4.06
N GLN A 76 16.41 -2.17 -4.50
CA GLN A 76 16.36 -3.60 -4.19
C GLN A 76 16.74 -4.46 -5.40
#